data_AF-A0A5J6TXP0-F1
#
_entry.id   AF-A0A5J6TXP0-F1
#
_cell.length_a   1.000
_cell.length_b   1.000
_cell.length_c   1.000
_cell.angle_alpha   90.00
_cell.angle_beta   90.00
_cell.angle_gamma   90.00
#
_symmetry.space_group_name_H-M   'P 1'
#
loop_
_entity.id
_entity.type
_entity.pdbx_description
1 polymer ?
#
loop_
_entity_poly.entity_id
_entity_poly.type
_entity_poly.pdbx_seq_one_letter_code
_entity_poly.pdbx_strand_id
1 'polypeptide(L)' 'MTSTASKKAGAALAGFLVGGAAGFVLTEAIAAFFHFVLDITLDVEGYPVLLALFLGLPFLGALVGAFTGTRVADRQAGR' A
#
# COMPACT_ATOMS: atom_id res chain seq x y z
N MET A 1 -17.41 14.83 20.48
CA MET A 1 -16.64 15.65 19.51
C MET A 1 -15.25 15.04 19.40
N THR A 2 -14.92 14.40 18.27
CA THR A 2 -13.55 13.93 18.04
C THR A 2 -12.66 15.10 17.64
N SER A 3 -11.50 15.22 18.29
CA SER A 3 -10.51 16.26 17.99
C SER A 3 -10.02 16.15 16.54
N THR A 4 -9.62 17.28 15.94
CA THR A 4 -9.02 17.35 14.59
C THR A 4 -7.86 16.36 14.43
N ALA A 5 -7.06 16.17 15.48
CA ALA A 5 -5.98 15.17 15.51
C ALA A 5 -6.50 13.74 15.34
N SER A 6 -7.63 13.40 15.98
CA SER A 6 -8.26 12.08 15.88
C SER A 6 -8.84 11.83 14.49
N LYS A 7 -9.44 12.86 13.86
CA LYS A 7 -9.92 12.76 12.47
C LYS A 7 -8.76 12.56 11.49
N LYS A 8 -7.65 13.27 11.68
CA LYS A 8 -6.44 13.14 10.86
C LYS A 8 -5.79 11.76 11.02
N ALA A 9 -5.73 11.23 12.24
CA ALA A 9 -5.25 9.88 12.50
C ALA A 9 -6.13 8.81 11.84
N GLY A 10 -7.46 8.96 11.91
CA GLY A 10 -8.40 8.07 11.22
C GLY A 10 -8.22 8.07 9.71
N ALA A 11 -8.05 9.25 9.10
CA ALA A 11 -7.79 9.38 7.67
C ALA A 11 -6.42 8.80 7.26
N ALA A 12 -5.39 8.98 8.09
CA ALA A 12 -4.08 8.37 7.89
C ALA A 12 -4.17 6.85 7.93
N LEU A 13 -4.89 6.28 8.91
CA LEU A 13 -5.08 4.84 9.05
C LEU A 13 -5.87 4.26 7.87
N ALA A 14 -6.97 4.90 7.47
CA ALA A 14 -7.74 4.46 6.31
C ALA A 14 -6.88 4.49 5.04
N GLY A 15 -6.12 5.56 4.84
CA GLY A 15 -5.16 5.67 3.74
C GLY A 15 -4.09 4.58 3.78
N PHE A 16 -3.53 4.30 4.97
CA PHE A 16 -2.54 3.25 5.16
C PHE A 16 -3.06 1.88 4.74
N LEU A 17 -4.27 1.52 5.20
CA LEU A 17 -4.88 0.23 4.91
C LEU A 17 -5.22 0.08 3.43
N VAL A 18 -5.85 1.10 2.83
CA VAL A 18 -6.23 1.07 1.41
C VAL A 18 -4.98 1.05 0.53
N GLY A 19 -3.98 1.87 0.85
CA GLY A 19 -2.72 1.90 0.12
C GLY A 19 -1.94 0.58 0.23
N GLY A 20 -1.90 -0.03 1.41
CA GLY A 20 -1.26 -1.31 1.63
C GLY A 20 -1.95 -2.44 0.87
N ALA A 21 -3.29 -2.49 0.93
CA ALA A 21 -4.08 -3.44 0.16
C ALA A 21 -3.87 -3.28 -1.35
N ALA A 22 -3.81 -2.03 -1.85
CA ALA A 22 -3.53 -1.77 -3.26
C ALA A 22 -2.13 -2.25 -3.67
N GLY A 23 -1.11 -2.00 -2.83
CA GLY A 23 0.25 -2.48 -3.07
C GLY A 23 0.36 -4.01 -3.04
N PHE A 24 -0.40 -4.68 -2.16
CA PHE A 24 -0.51 -6.13 -2.13
C PHE A 24 -1.16 -6.69 -3.40
N VAL A 25 -2.32 -6.14 -3.81
CA VAL A 25 -2.99 -6.54 -5.04
C VAL A 25 -2.10 -6.36 -6.27
N LEU A 26 -1.34 -5.26 -6.32
CA LEU A 26 -0.38 -5.03 -7.41
C LEU A 26 0.74 -6.08 -7.43
N THR A 27 1.24 -6.47 -6.25
CA THR A 27 2.27 -7.51 -6.11
C THR A 27 1.76 -8.85 -6.63
N GLU A 28 0.55 -9.25 -6.20
CA GLU A 28 -0.10 -10.49 -6.67
C GLU A 28 -0.41 -10.45 -8.17
N ALA A 29 -0.84 -9.30 -8.71
CA ALA A 29 -1.08 -9.15 -10.14
C ALA A 29 0.20 -9.34 -10.97
N ILE A 30 1.33 -8.82 -10.48
CA ILE A 30 2.65 -9.05 -11.09
C ILE A 30 2.99 -10.54 -11.03
N ALA A 31 2.86 -11.19 -9.87
CA ALA A 31 3.13 -12.62 -9.72
C ALA A 31 2.28 -13.47 -10.68
N ALA A 32 0.97 -13.19 -10.73
CA ALA A 32 0.04 -13.86 -11.63
C ALA A 32 0.40 -13.65 -13.11
N PHE A 33 0.81 -12.45 -13.49
CA PHE A 33 1.26 -12.17 -14.86
C PHE A 33 2.49 -13.01 -15.23
N PHE A 34 3.51 -13.04 -14.39
CA PHE A 34 4.71 -13.84 -14.65
C PHE A 34 4.38 -15.34 -14.76
N HIS A 35 3.53 -15.85 -13.86
CA HIS A 35 3.17 -17.26 -13.87
C HIS A 35 2.31 -17.63 -15.09
N PHE A 36 1.21 -16.91 -15.35
CA PHE A 36 0.25 -17.30 -16.39
C PHE A 36 0.62 -16.82 -17.79
N VAL A 37 1.34 -15.72 -17.93
CA VAL A 37 1.66 -15.12 -19.24
C VAL A 37 3.07 -15.48 -19.70
N LEU A 38 4.03 -15.49 -18.77
CA LEU A 38 5.43 -15.73 -19.08
C LEU A 38 5.91 -17.15 -18.77
N ASP A 39 5.08 -17.97 -18.11
CA ASP A 39 5.42 -19.31 -17.63
C ASP A 39 6.66 -19.30 -16.70
N ILE A 40 6.83 -18.19 -15.96
CA ILE A 40 7.91 -18.00 -14.99
C ILE A 40 7.29 -17.92 -13.60
N THR A 41 7.63 -18.88 -12.74
CA THR A 41 7.25 -18.82 -11.33
C THR A 41 8.25 -17.96 -10.57
N LEU A 42 7.76 -16.83 -10.03
CA LEU A 42 8.52 -15.96 -9.16
C LEU A 42 8.62 -16.60 -7.77
N ASP A 43 9.70 -17.36 -7.55
CA ASP A 43 10.00 -17.98 -6.27
C ASP A 43 10.81 -17.03 -5.37
N VAL A 44 10.30 -16.77 -4.18
CA VAL A 44 10.97 -15.96 -3.16
C VAL A 44 11.94 -16.79 -2.32
N GLU A 45 11.83 -18.12 -2.36
CA GLU A 45 12.75 -19.03 -1.66
C GLU A 45 14.13 -18.97 -2.33
N GLY A 46 15.11 -18.41 -1.60
CA GLY A 46 16.48 -18.21 -2.11
C GLY A 46 16.73 -16.89 -2.85
N TYR A 47 15.70 -16.07 -3.09
CA TYR A 47 15.83 -14.78 -3.79
C TYR A 47 15.46 -13.59 -2.88
N PRO A 48 16.37 -13.15 -2.00
CA PRO A 48 16.10 -12.12 -0.99
C PRO A 48 15.69 -10.76 -1.59
N VAL A 49 16.14 -10.46 -2.82
CA VAL A 49 15.74 -9.25 -3.55
C VAL A 49 14.26 -9.31 -3.95
N LEU A 50 13.79 -10.47 -4.40
CA LEU A 50 12.40 -10.65 -4.79
C LEU A 50 11.48 -10.58 -3.57
N LEU A 51 11.90 -11.21 -2.47
CA LEU A 51 11.23 -11.10 -1.17
C LEU A 51 11.12 -9.62 -0.73
N ALA A 52 12.21 -8.86 -0.82
CA ALA A 52 12.22 -7.44 -0.45
C ALA A 52 11.28 -6.61 -1.33
N LEU A 53 11.14 -6.93 -2.63
CA LEU A 53 10.19 -6.25 -3.52
C LEU A 53 8.73 -6.58 -3.14
N PHE A 54 8.43 -7.86 -2.90
CA PHE A 54 7.07 -8.31 -2.55
C PHE A 54 6.60 -7.76 -1.20
N LEU A 55 7.50 -7.58 -0.24
CA LEU A 55 7.22 -6.91 1.03
C LEU A 55 7.23 -5.37 0.89
N GLY A 56 8.09 -4.85 0.03
CA GLY A 56 8.29 -3.42 -0.15
C GLY A 56 7.12 -2.73 -0.82
N LEU A 57 6.51 -3.33 -1.85
CA LEU A 57 5.40 -2.72 -2.58
C LEU A 57 4.16 -2.44 -1.70
N PRO A 58 3.66 -3.41 -0.90
CA PRO A 58 2.58 -3.16 0.05
C PRO A 58 2.94 -2.09 1.08
N PHE A 59 4.17 -2.13 1.59
CA PHE A 59 4.62 -1.16 2.59
C PHE A 59 4.68 0.27 2.02
N LEU A 60 5.25 0.44 0.82
CA LEU A 60 5.30 1.73 0.13
C LEU A 60 3.90 2.21 -0.22
N GLY A 61 3.02 1.32 -0.70
CA GLY A 61 1.61 1.62 -0.95
C GLY A 61 0.93 2.15 0.30
N ALA A 62 1.16 1.51 1.45
CA ALA A 62 0.60 1.93 2.73
C ALA A 62 1.11 3.31 3.18
N LEU A 63 2.40 3.60 3.02
CA LEU A 63 2.98 4.91 3.35
C LEU A 63 2.40 6.02 2.46
N VAL A 64 2.33 5.78 1.15
CA VAL A 64 1.76 6.73 0.18
C VAL A 64 0.27 6.95 0.45
N GLY A 65 -0.47 5.89 0.74
CA GLY A 65 -1.88 5.95 1.10
C GLY A 65 -2.11 6.74 2.38
N ALA A 66 -1.34 6.48 3.43
CA ALA A 66 -1.42 7.22 4.70
C ALA A 66 -1.14 8.71 4.50
N PHE A 67 -0.07 9.04 3.77
CA PHE A 67 0.27 10.42 3.42
C PHE A 67 -0.86 11.09 2.64
N THR A 68 -1.40 10.43 1.63
CA THR A 68 -2.51 10.96 0.82
C THR A 68 -3.75 11.17 1.67
N GLY A 69 -4.09 10.21 2.55
CA GLY A 69 -5.20 10.30 3.49
C GLY A 69 -5.09 11.53 4.41
N THR A 70 -3.90 11.77 4.98
CA THR A 70 -3.67 12.98 5.79
C THR A 70 -3.83 14.27 4.99
N ARG A 71 -3.32 14.31 3.74
CA ARG A 71 -3.42 15.50 2.87
C ARG A 71 -4.86 15.79 2.45
N VAL A 72 -5.66 14.77 2.20
CA VAL A 72 -7.08 14.93 1.90
C VAL A 72 -7.83 15.47 3.12
N ALA A 73 -7.56 14.93 4.32
CA ALA A 73 -8.18 15.41 5.54
C ALA A 73 -7.83 16.88 5.84
N ASP A 74 -6.57 17.29 5.64
CA ASP A 74 -6.13 18.69 5.80
C ASP A 74 -6.86 19.63 4.84
N ARG A 75 -7.05 19.21 3.57
CA ARG A 75 -7.80 19.98 2.57
C ARG A 75 -9.29 20.11 2.92
N GLN A 76 -9.87 19.11 3.55
CA GLN A 76 -11.27 19.12 4.00
C GLN A 76 -11.48 19.95 5.27
N ALA A 77 -10.45 20.12 6.10
CA ALA A 77 -10.51 20.93 7.31
C ALA A 77 -10.29 22.44 7.07
N GLY A 78 -9.66 22.82 5.96
CA GLY A 78 -9.47 24.21 5.53
C GLY A 78 -10.56 24.75 4.60
N ARG A 79 -11.57 23.93 4.29
CA ARG A 79 -12.84 24.34 3.65
C ARG A 79 -13.93 24.37 4.70
#